data_AF-A0A4U9W3K4-F1
#
_entry.id   AF-A0A4U9W3K4-F1
#
_cell.length_a   1.000
_cell.length_b   1.000
_cell.length_c   1.000
_cell.angle_alpha   90.00
_cell.angle_beta   90.00
_cell.angle_gamma   90.00
#
_symmetry.space_group_name_H-M   'P 1'
#
loop_
_entity.id
_entity.type
_entity.pdbx_description
1 polymer ?
#
loop_
_entity_poly.entity_id
_entity_poly.type
_entity_poly.pdbx_seq_one_letter_code
_entity_poly.pdbx_strand_id
1 'polypeptide(L)'
;MFIAQFGHESAGFTRVVESLNYDVNGLMKTFGPLSKAKRLTEYQCKMLGRTVKQSAQQEAIANLVYGGRIGNKGPKDGWKYRGRGIPQITGLDNYRACSAALKADFVQVPELLERDEYAMRAAGWFWSANKCGRFGADVDKVTKVINGGLNGIDDRKARFAIASKALA
;
A
#
# COMPACT_ATOMS: atom_id res chain seq x y z
N MET A 1 -2.04 -6.24 -18.43
CA MET A 1 -1.32 -6.50 -17.16
C MET A 1 -1.42 -5.32 -16.20
N PHE A 2 -0.97 -4.11 -16.58
CA PHE A 2 -1.01 -2.91 -15.73
C PHE A 2 -2.39 -2.67 -15.07
N ILE A 3 -3.44 -2.59 -15.88
CA ILE A 3 -4.83 -2.37 -15.40
C ILE A 3 -5.27 -3.47 -14.44
N ALA A 4 -4.91 -4.73 -14.72
CA ALA A 4 -5.31 -5.85 -13.89
C ALA A 4 -4.67 -5.82 -12.50
N GLN A 5 -3.35 -5.59 -12.46
CA GLN A 5 -2.60 -5.52 -11.21
C GLN A 5 -3.06 -4.34 -10.36
N PHE A 6 -3.10 -3.15 -10.94
CA PHE A 6 -3.47 -1.95 -10.22
C PHE A 6 -4.97 -1.86 -9.92
N GLY A 7 -5.81 -2.51 -10.73
CA GLY A 7 -7.21 -2.75 -10.39
C GLY A 7 -7.36 -3.66 -9.18
N HIS A 8 -6.47 -4.63 -8.96
CA HIS A 8 -6.45 -5.41 -7.72
C HIS A 8 -5.98 -4.58 -6.53
N GLU A 9 -4.82 -3.92 -6.64
CA GLU A 9 -4.21 -3.13 -5.55
C GLU A 9 -5.12 -2.04 -5.00
N SER A 10 -5.95 -1.44 -5.86
CA SER A 10 -6.84 -0.33 -5.52
C SER A 10 -8.30 -0.74 -5.27
N ALA A 11 -8.56 -2.04 -5.09
CA ALA A 11 -9.92 -2.58 -4.93
C ALA A 11 -10.88 -2.12 -6.06
N GLY A 12 -10.43 -2.21 -7.30
CA GLY A 12 -11.16 -1.77 -8.49
C GLY A 12 -11.12 -0.26 -8.71
N PHE A 13 -9.99 0.40 -8.44
CA PHE A 13 -9.81 1.85 -8.54
C PHE A 13 -10.72 2.65 -7.60
N THR A 14 -11.13 2.05 -6.48
CA THR A 14 -11.98 2.70 -5.46
C THR A 14 -11.21 3.13 -4.22
N ARG A 15 -9.95 2.68 -4.06
CA ARG A 15 -9.11 2.98 -2.91
C ARG A 15 -7.74 3.46 -3.32
N VAL A 16 -7.35 4.62 -2.79
CA VAL A 16 -6.05 5.27 -3.01
C VAL A 16 -5.32 5.58 -1.71
N VAL A 17 -5.89 5.20 -0.57
CA VAL A 17 -5.28 5.37 0.76
C VAL A 17 -5.54 4.11 1.56
N GLU A 18 -4.53 3.65 2.31
CA GLU A 18 -4.77 2.58 3.27
C GLU A 18 -5.68 3.05 4.41
N SER A 19 -6.44 2.10 4.95
CA SER A 19 -7.20 2.30 6.19
C SER A 19 -6.56 1.43 7.27
N LEU A 20 -6.17 2.05 8.37
CA LEU A 20 -5.65 1.35 9.54
C LEU A 20 -6.74 1.10 10.59
N ASN A 21 -8.01 1.11 10.16
CA ASN A 21 -9.18 0.81 10.97
C ASN A 21 -9.33 -0.69 11.25
N TYR A 22 -8.35 -1.26 11.94
CA TYR A 22 -8.36 -2.66 12.38
C TYR A 22 -9.04 -2.80 13.74
N ASP A 23 -9.79 -3.87 13.93
CA ASP A 23 -10.15 -4.33 15.26
C ASP A 23 -8.93 -4.99 15.95
N VAL A 24 -9.07 -5.34 17.22
CA VAL A 24 -7.99 -5.95 18.00
C VAL A 24 -7.45 -7.22 17.35
N ASN A 25 -8.34 -8.12 16.90
CA ASN A 25 -7.96 -9.38 16.26
C ASN A 25 -7.29 -9.15 14.90
N GLY A 26 -7.77 -8.19 14.12
CA GLY A 26 -7.17 -7.76 12.87
C GLY A 26 -5.75 -7.26 13.08
N LEU A 27 -5.52 -6.41 14.09
CA LEU A 27 -4.17 -5.96 14.45
C LEU A 27 -3.26 -7.14 14.80
N MET A 28 -3.73 -8.09 15.62
CA MET A 28 -2.94 -9.26 16.00
C MET A 28 -2.46 -10.06 14.77
N LYS A 29 -3.32 -10.23 13.76
CA LYS A 29 -3.04 -11.00 12.54
C LYS A 29 -2.21 -10.23 11.51
N THR A 30 -2.39 -8.92 11.40
CA THR A 30 -1.74 -8.10 10.37
C THR A 30 -0.40 -7.53 10.84
N PHE A 31 -0.33 -7.02 12.07
CA PHE A 31 0.86 -6.34 12.59
C PHE A 31 1.35 -6.89 13.93
N GLY A 32 0.52 -7.67 14.63
CA GLY A 32 0.79 -8.13 15.98
C GLY A 32 1.47 -9.49 16.06
N PRO A 33 1.36 -10.20 17.21
CA PRO A 33 2.08 -11.44 17.48
C PRO A 33 1.76 -12.60 16.52
N LEU A 34 0.57 -12.60 15.91
CA LEU A 34 0.14 -13.63 14.96
C LEU A 34 0.58 -13.33 13.52
N SER A 35 1.14 -12.14 13.28
CA SER A 35 1.68 -11.75 11.98
C SER A 35 3.15 -12.15 11.84
N LYS A 36 3.63 -12.28 10.60
CA LYS A 36 5.08 -12.40 10.33
C LYS A 36 5.84 -11.11 10.69
N ALA A 37 5.15 -9.96 10.68
CA ALA A 37 5.77 -8.66 10.88
C ALA A 37 6.12 -8.38 12.36
N LYS A 38 5.31 -8.91 13.31
CA LYS A 38 5.47 -8.76 14.77
C LYS A 38 5.84 -7.34 15.22
N ARG A 39 5.17 -6.35 14.65
CA ARG A 39 5.41 -4.91 14.87
C ARG A 39 4.68 -4.36 16.09
N LEU A 40 3.58 -4.97 16.48
CA LEU A 40 2.80 -4.60 17.65
C LEU A 40 2.79 -5.71 18.68
N THR A 41 2.80 -5.36 19.97
CA THR A 41 2.55 -6.30 21.06
C THR A 41 1.05 -6.59 21.19
N GLU A 42 0.70 -7.66 21.90
CA GLU A 42 -0.71 -7.96 22.22
C GLU A 42 -1.38 -6.80 22.97
N TYR A 43 -0.66 -6.20 23.92
CA TYR A 43 -1.11 -5.03 24.67
C TYR A 43 -1.41 -3.85 23.74
N GLN A 44 -0.51 -3.52 22.82
CA GLN A 44 -0.74 -2.46 21.83
C GLN A 44 -1.94 -2.77 20.92
N CYS A 45 -2.12 -4.03 20.50
CA CYS A 45 -3.28 -4.41 19.70
C CYS A 45 -4.60 -4.16 20.44
N LYS A 46 -4.67 -4.51 21.73
CA LYS A 46 -5.84 -4.28 22.59
C LYS A 46 -6.11 -2.79 22.82
N MET A 47 -5.05 -2.01 23.04
CA MET A 47 -5.15 -0.56 23.28
C MET A 47 -5.57 0.23 22.05
N LEU A 48 -5.10 -0.16 20.86
CA LEU A 48 -5.22 0.66 19.65
C LEU A 48 -6.33 0.20 18.71
N GLY A 49 -6.70 -1.08 18.77
CA GLY A 49 -7.70 -1.66 17.87
C GLY A 49 -9.10 -1.11 18.14
N ARG A 50 -9.92 -1.04 17.09
CA ARG A 50 -11.36 -0.73 17.20
C ARG A 50 -12.05 -1.77 18.09
N THR A 51 -12.91 -1.28 18.98
CA THR A 51 -13.83 -2.09 19.77
C THR A 51 -15.23 -1.46 19.72
N VAL A 52 -16.20 -2.06 20.42
CA VAL A 52 -17.52 -1.44 20.61
C VAL A 52 -17.46 -0.13 21.40
N LYS A 53 -16.40 0.12 22.19
CA LYS A 53 -16.25 1.32 23.03
C LYS A 53 -15.29 2.36 22.46
N GLN A 54 -14.50 2.01 21.43
CA GLN A 54 -13.53 2.93 20.85
C GLN A 54 -13.33 2.71 19.35
N SER A 55 -13.10 3.79 18.63
CA SER A 55 -12.58 3.76 17.26
C SER A 55 -11.12 3.28 17.25
N ALA A 56 -10.67 2.72 16.13
CA ALA A 56 -9.26 2.40 15.96
C ALA A 56 -8.40 3.67 16.06
N GLN A 57 -7.30 3.60 16.81
CA GLN A 57 -6.32 4.67 16.92
C GLN A 57 -5.35 4.64 15.72
N GLN A 58 -5.87 4.93 14.52
CA GLN A 58 -5.19 4.71 13.23
C GLN A 58 -3.84 5.41 13.12
N GLU A 59 -3.73 6.67 13.53
CA GLU A 59 -2.46 7.42 13.51
C GLU A 59 -1.40 6.76 14.41
N ALA A 60 -1.78 6.37 15.63
CA ALA A 60 -0.89 5.68 16.54
C ALA A 60 -0.47 4.30 16.01
N ILE A 61 -1.40 3.56 15.40
CA ILE A 61 -1.10 2.30 14.70
C ILE A 61 -0.05 2.55 13.61
N ALA A 62 -0.24 3.55 12.74
CA ALA A 62 0.69 3.85 11.66
C ALA A 62 2.08 4.22 12.17
N ASN A 63 2.14 5.09 13.19
CA ASN A 63 3.40 5.56 13.76
C ASN A 63 4.20 4.41 14.39
N LEU A 64 3.54 3.45 15.03
CA LEU A 64 4.20 2.26 15.56
C LEU A 64 4.59 1.24 14.48
N VAL A 65 3.73 1.04 13.49
CA VAL A 65 3.95 0.04 12.43
C VAL A 65 5.02 0.49 11.44
N TYR A 66 5.07 1.77 11.10
CA TYR A 66 5.96 2.32 10.07
C TYR A 66 7.07 3.22 10.62
N GLY A 67 7.05 3.58 11.90
CA GLY A 67 8.11 4.39 12.53
C GLY A 67 9.48 3.71 12.46
N GLY A 68 10.52 4.49 12.17
CA GLY A 68 11.90 3.99 12.06
C GLY A 68 12.17 3.12 10.83
N ARG A 69 11.26 3.07 9.86
CA ARG A 69 11.34 2.21 8.67
C ARG A 69 11.22 3.03 7.40
N ILE A 70 11.88 2.57 6.32
CA ILE A 70 11.72 3.16 4.97
C ILE A 70 11.92 4.69 4.99
N GLY A 71 12.97 5.12 5.69
CA GLY A 71 13.31 6.54 5.82
C GLY A 71 12.55 7.32 6.90
N ASN A 72 11.48 6.77 7.49
CA ASN A 72 10.72 7.44 8.55
C ASN A 72 11.60 7.62 9.80
N LYS A 73 11.77 8.87 10.25
CA LYS A 73 12.60 9.23 11.42
C LYS A 73 11.85 10.08 12.44
N GLY A 74 10.86 10.84 11.99
CA GLY A 74 9.99 11.65 12.84
C GLY A 74 8.95 10.81 13.58
N PRO A 75 8.46 11.28 14.74
CA PRO A 75 7.49 10.56 15.56
C PRO A 75 6.13 10.36 14.87
N LYS A 76 5.79 11.20 13.88
CA LYS A 76 4.54 11.15 13.11
C LYS A 76 4.72 10.66 11.67
N ASP A 77 5.94 10.26 11.30
CA ASP A 77 6.25 9.90 9.92
C ASP A 77 5.49 8.65 9.47
N GLY A 78 5.19 7.73 10.38
CA GLY A 78 4.44 6.53 10.04
C GLY A 78 3.04 6.83 9.53
N TRP A 79 2.33 7.78 10.14
CA TRP A 79 1.04 8.26 9.67
C TRP A 79 1.16 9.21 8.48
N LYS A 80 2.13 10.14 8.54
CA LYS A 80 2.35 11.12 7.47
C LYS A 80 2.66 10.44 6.14
N TYR A 81 3.49 9.40 6.15
CA TYR A 81 3.90 8.64 4.97
C TYR A 81 3.31 7.23 4.93
N ARG A 82 2.08 7.05 5.43
CA ARG A 82 1.30 5.82 5.24
C ARG A 82 1.01 5.55 3.76
N GLY A 83 0.59 4.34 3.43
CA GLY A 83 0.21 3.88 2.10
C GLY A 83 -0.79 4.79 1.39
N ARG A 84 -0.34 5.41 0.29
CA ARG A 84 -1.17 6.21 -0.61
C ARG A 84 -0.90 5.90 -2.08
N GLY A 85 -1.82 6.34 -2.92
CA GLY A 85 -1.86 6.04 -4.34
C GLY A 85 -2.25 4.58 -4.61
N ILE A 86 -2.50 4.32 -5.87
CA ILE A 86 -2.80 2.99 -6.40
C ILE A 86 -1.69 1.95 -6.08
N PRO A 87 -0.38 2.27 -6.16
CA PRO A 87 0.66 1.30 -5.81
C PRO A 87 0.98 1.22 -4.31
N GLN A 88 0.22 1.89 -3.43
CA GLN A 88 0.44 1.90 -1.98
C GLN A 88 1.86 2.36 -1.56
N ILE A 89 2.27 3.54 -2.04
CA ILE A 89 3.55 4.16 -1.67
C ILE A 89 3.56 4.43 -0.16
N THR A 90 4.54 3.85 0.53
CA THR A 90 4.65 3.89 2.00
C THR A 90 6.09 4.21 2.41
N GLY A 91 6.26 5.11 3.38
CA GLY A 91 7.54 5.49 3.97
C GLY A 91 8.25 6.64 3.23
N LEU A 92 8.91 7.51 4.01
CA LEU A 92 9.55 8.74 3.53
C LEU A 92 10.49 8.53 2.33
N ASP A 93 11.29 7.47 2.32
CA ASP A 93 12.23 7.24 1.21
C ASP A 93 11.50 6.98 -0.11
N ASN A 94 10.40 6.22 -0.06
CA ASN A 94 9.58 5.95 -1.25
C ASN A 94 8.81 7.19 -1.71
N TYR A 95 8.31 7.98 -0.76
CA TYR A 95 7.69 9.28 -1.07
C TYR A 95 8.68 10.23 -1.76
N ARG A 96 9.93 10.30 -1.28
CA ARG A 96 11.00 11.09 -1.91
C ARG A 96 11.31 10.61 -3.33
N ALA A 97 11.45 9.30 -3.52
CA ALA A 97 11.74 8.72 -4.84
C ALA A 97 10.61 9.00 -5.84
N CYS A 98 9.36 8.83 -5.42
CA CYS A 98 8.18 9.13 -6.23
C CYS A 98 8.10 10.63 -6.55
N SER A 99 8.34 11.48 -5.54
CA SER A 99 8.31 12.94 -5.65
C SER A 99 9.32 13.45 -6.67
N ALA A 100 10.55 12.94 -6.63
CA ALA A 100 11.59 13.29 -7.59
C ALA A 100 11.22 12.84 -9.01
N ALA A 101 10.70 11.62 -9.17
CA ALA A 101 10.35 11.08 -10.48
C ALA A 101 9.17 11.81 -11.14
N LEU A 102 8.16 12.20 -10.35
CA LEU A 102 6.94 12.84 -10.84
C LEU A 102 6.98 14.37 -10.77
N LYS A 103 8.08 14.95 -10.27
CA LYS A 103 8.27 16.40 -10.09
C LYS A 103 7.11 17.05 -9.34
N ALA A 104 6.66 16.40 -8.27
CA ALA A 104 5.57 16.85 -7.40
C ALA A 104 5.94 16.61 -5.94
N ASP A 105 5.63 17.53 -5.04
CA ASP A 105 6.10 17.48 -3.64
C ASP A 105 5.21 16.60 -2.74
N PHE A 106 5.39 15.28 -2.83
CA PHE A 106 4.72 14.33 -1.95
C PHE A 106 5.32 14.29 -0.54
N VAL A 107 6.48 14.90 -0.31
CA VAL A 107 7.10 14.90 1.02
C VAL A 107 6.44 15.95 1.91
N GLN A 108 6.18 17.14 1.36
CA GLN A 108 5.43 18.17 2.07
C GLN A 108 3.93 17.97 1.97
N VAL A 109 3.42 17.52 0.82
CA VAL A 109 1.98 17.34 0.58
C VAL A 109 1.70 15.89 0.15
N PRO A 110 1.84 14.89 1.06
CA PRO A 110 1.64 13.48 0.73
C PRO A 110 0.22 13.16 0.24
N GLU A 111 -0.77 13.98 0.61
CA GLU A 111 -2.18 13.88 0.20
C GLU A 111 -2.36 14.05 -1.32
N LEU A 112 -1.37 14.61 -2.03
CA LEU A 112 -1.41 14.67 -3.49
C LEU A 112 -1.55 13.27 -4.10
N LEU A 113 -0.93 12.24 -3.51
CA LEU A 113 -1.05 10.85 -3.98
C LEU A 113 -2.47 10.27 -3.85
N GLU A 114 -3.37 10.95 -3.15
CA GLU A 114 -4.79 10.58 -3.04
C GLU A 114 -5.61 11.13 -4.21
N ARG A 115 -5.05 12.07 -5.01
CA ARG A 115 -5.72 12.59 -6.20
C ARG A 115 -5.49 11.64 -7.38
N ASP A 116 -6.54 11.37 -8.14
CA ASP A 116 -6.54 10.42 -9.27
C ASP A 116 -5.36 10.61 -10.23
N GLU A 117 -5.05 11.86 -10.59
CA GLU A 117 -3.93 12.20 -11.47
C GLU A 117 -2.59 11.68 -10.92
N TYR A 118 -2.28 11.96 -9.66
CA TYR A 118 -1.03 11.55 -9.04
C TYR A 118 -1.04 10.07 -8.66
N ALA A 119 -2.19 9.52 -8.26
CA ALA A 119 -2.33 8.09 -7.98
C ALA A 119 -2.01 7.24 -9.22
N MET A 120 -2.54 7.63 -10.39
CA MET A 120 -2.25 6.95 -11.66
C MET A 120 -0.82 7.19 -12.16
N ARG A 121 -0.29 8.42 -12.02
CA ARG A 121 1.12 8.69 -12.35
C ARG A 121 2.07 7.89 -11.46
N ALA A 122 1.77 7.75 -10.17
CA ALA A 122 2.55 6.93 -9.24
C ALA A 122 2.51 5.46 -9.63
N ALA A 123 1.34 4.94 -10.06
CA ALA A 123 1.25 3.57 -10.59
C ALA A 123 2.12 3.38 -11.85
N GLY A 124 2.10 4.34 -12.78
CA GLY A 124 2.96 4.34 -13.97
C GLY A 124 4.45 4.38 -13.63
N TRP A 125 4.84 5.25 -12.69
CA TRP A 125 6.21 5.31 -12.19
C TRP A 125 6.63 3.99 -11.53
N PHE A 126 5.84 3.45 -10.60
CA PHE A 126 6.12 2.18 -9.92
C PHE A 126 6.32 1.06 -10.94
N TRP A 127 5.44 0.97 -11.93
CA TRP A 127 5.50 -0.03 -12.99
C TRP A 127 6.81 0.04 -13.77
N SER A 128 7.22 1.25 -14.16
CA SER A 128 8.46 1.49 -14.90
C SER A 128 9.70 1.22 -14.04
N ALA A 129 9.74 1.79 -12.84
CA ALA A 129 10.86 1.69 -11.91
C ALA A 129 11.16 0.23 -11.52
N ASN A 130 10.12 -0.59 -11.37
CA ASN A 130 10.26 -2.02 -11.06
C ASN A 130 10.34 -2.92 -12.30
N LYS A 131 10.38 -2.33 -13.51
CA LYS A 131 10.47 -3.02 -14.80
C LYS A 131 9.39 -4.10 -14.97
N CYS A 132 8.18 -3.86 -14.46
CA CYS A 132 7.10 -4.84 -14.45
C CYS A 132 6.73 -5.32 -15.86
N GLY A 133 6.86 -4.45 -16.88
CA GLY A 133 6.57 -4.78 -18.27
C GLY A 133 7.43 -5.91 -18.86
N ARG A 134 8.63 -6.17 -18.30
CA ARG A 134 9.55 -7.19 -18.83
C ARG A 134 9.03 -8.62 -18.73
N PHE A 135 8.00 -8.85 -17.93
CA PHE A 135 7.42 -10.17 -17.68
C PHE A 135 6.21 -10.48 -18.58
N GLY A 136 5.78 -9.54 -19.44
CA GLY A 136 4.68 -9.74 -20.37
C GLY A 136 3.39 -10.22 -19.69
N ALA A 137 2.92 -11.41 -20.08
CA ALA A 137 1.69 -12.04 -19.57
C ALA A 137 1.89 -12.90 -18.30
N ASP A 138 3.10 -12.95 -17.73
CA ASP A 138 3.39 -13.72 -16.51
C ASP A 138 2.83 -13.02 -15.26
N VAL A 139 1.56 -13.29 -14.95
CA VAL A 139 0.84 -12.68 -13.83
C VAL A 139 1.54 -12.95 -12.49
N ASP A 140 2.05 -14.17 -12.30
CA ASP A 140 2.67 -14.60 -11.05
C ASP A 140 3.97 -13.81 -10.77
N LYS A 141 4.84 -13.65 -11.78
CA LYS A 141 6.06 -12.85 -11.64
C LYS A 141 5.75 -11.37 -11.36
N VAL A 142 4.83 -10.77 -12.10
CA VAL A 142 4.45 -9.37 -11.88
C VAL A 142 3.83 -9.19 -10.49
N THR A 143 3.00 -10.12 -10.04
CA THR A 143 2.39 -10.09 -8.69
C THR A 143 3.44 -10.14 -7.59
N LYS A 144 4.46 -11.00 -7.73
CA LYS A 144 5.58 -11.04 -6.76
C LYS A 144 6.35 -9.73 -6.70
N VAL A 145 6.53 -9.04 -7.83
CA VAL A 145 7.21 -7.74 -7.85
C VAL A 145 6.38 -6.65 -7.17
N ILE A 146 5.07 -6.62 -7.41
CA ILE A 146 4.19 -5.58 -6.86
C ILE A 146 3.91 -5.80 -5.36
N ASN A 147 3.56 -7.03 -4.96
CA ASN A 147 3.05 -7.35 -3.63
C ASN A 147 4.07 -8.12 -2.75
N GLY A 148 5.26 -8.47 -3.27
CA GLY A 148 6.27 -9.24 -2.52
C GLY A 148 5.89 -10.71 -2.27
N GLY A 149 4.81 -11.18 -2.89
CA GLY A 149 4.25 -12.52 -2.73
C GLY A 149 3.05 -12.72 -3.66
N LEU A 150 2.34 -13.85 -3.55
CA LEU A 150 1.22 -14.21 -4.43
C LEU A 150 -0.16 -13.91 -3.83
N ASN A 151 -0.28 -12.93 -2.94
CA ASN A 151 -1.57 -12.61 -2.33
C ASN A 151 -2.55 -12.12 -3.41
N GLY A 152 -3.76 -12.69 -3.41
CA GLY A 152 -4.81 -12.34 -4.36
C GLY A 152 -4.56 -12.78 -5.80
N ILE A 153 -3.69 -13.79 -6.02
CA ILE A 153 -3.28 -14.19 -7.37
C ILE A 153 -4.46 -14.57 -8.29
N ASP A 154 -5.48 -15.23 -7.76
CA ASP A 154 -6.64 -15.67 -8.55
C ASP A 154 -7.45 -14.47 -9.08
N ASP A 155 -7.69 -13.47 -8.23
CA ASP A 155 -8.35 -12.23 -8.64
C ASP A 155 -7.52 -11.47 -9.69
N ARG A 156 -6.20 -11.41 -9.51
CA ARG A 156 -5.28 -10.79 -10.48
C ARG A 156 -5.31 -11.50 -11.83
N LYS A 157 -5.35 -12.84 -11.84
CA LYS A 157 -5.49 -13.66 -13.06
C LYS A 157 -6.83 -13.41 -13.74
N ALA A 158 -7.93 -13.37 -12.99
CA ALA A 158 -9.26 -13.07 -13.52
C ALA A 158 -9.32 -11.68 -14.17
N ARG A 159 -8.82 -10.65 -13.47
CA ARG A 159 -8.73 -9.28 -14.02
C ARG A 159 -7.84 -9.22 -15.26
N PHE A 160 -6.74 -9.96 -15.29
CA PHE A 160 -5.84 -10.00 -16.44
C PHE A 160 -6.51 -10.63 -17.66
N ALA A 161 -7.27 -11.70 -17.49
CA ALA A 161 -8.03 -12.32 -18.58
C ALA A 161 -9.05 -11.32 -19.19
N ILE A 162 -9.81 -10.63 -18.35
CA ILE A 162 -10.79 -9.62 -18.77
C ILE A 162 -10.09 -8.47 -19.52
N ALA A 163 -9.05 -7.88 -18.92
CA ALA A 163 -8.33 -6.75 -19.50
C ALA A 163 -7.64 -7.12 -20.82
N SER A 164 -7.09 -8.33 -20.93
CA SER A 164 -6.47 -8.80 -22.17
C SER A 164 -7.49 -8.98 -23.28
N LYS A 165 -8.68 -9.52 -22.99
CA LYS A 165 -9.75 -9.67 -23.98
C LYS A 165 -10.27 -8.32 -24.52
N ALA A 166 -10.28 -7.28 -23.69
CA ALA A 166 -10.81 -5.97 -24.08
C ALA A 166 -9.81 -5.10 -24.87
N LEU A 167 -8.51 -5.38 -24.75
CA LEU A 167 -7.44 -4.57 -25.36
C LEU A 167 -6.70 -5.28 -26.51
N ALA A 168 -6.96 -6.58 -26.69
CA ALA A 168 -6.40 -7.38 -27.78
C ALA A 168 -7.27 -7.33 -29.03
#